data_AF-A0A0Q4BH08-F1
#
_entry.id   AF-A0A0Q4BH08-F1
#
_cell.length_a   1.000
_cell.length_b   1.000
_cell.length_c   1.000
_cell.angle_alpha   90.00
_cell.angle_beta   90.00
_cell.angle_gamma   90.00
#
_symmetry.space_group_name_H-M   'P 1'
#
loop_
_entity.id
_entity.type
_entity.pdbx_description
1 polymer ?
#
loop_
_entity_poly.entity_id
_entity_poly.type
_entity_poly.pdbx_seq_one_letter_code
_entity_poly.pdbx_strand_id
1 'polypeptide(L)'
;MGSGDRLARYVLHGLMYTLLGFFLGIILAIMTVILTLCGWFIGLMIAIVIIVLSIGYLNTFVDRWIWNDDLQVNLAAVFLHGLVLIIVLLLASIPQFILEWSLDTVAVSIVLFLIYLPINGFLAHWVAQNFARGGAWAR
;
A
#
# COMPACT_ATOMS: atom_id res chain seq x y z
N MET A 1 -9.11 1.14 -67.57
CA MET A 1 -8.80 0.44 -66.30
C MET A 1 -9.96 -0.48 -65.99
N GLY A 2 -9.71 -1.79 -65.99
CA GLY A 2 -10.76 -2.79 -65.75
C GLY A 2 -11.24 -2.74 -64.29
N SER A 3 -12.47 -3.20 -64.04
CA SER A 3 -13.00 -3.35 -62.67
C SER A 3 -12.09 -4.21 -61.77
N GLY A 4 -11.37 -5.18 -62.35
CA GLY A 4 -10.39 -6.02 -61.64
C GLY A 4 -9.20 -5.27 -61.06
N ASP A 5 -8.68 -4.24 -61.75
CA ASP A 5 -7.51 -3.46 -61.28
C ASP A 5 -7.82 -2.65 -60.02
N ARG A 6 -9.08 -2.24 -59.87
CA ARG A 6 -9.56 -1.51 -58.68
C ARG A 6 -9.72 -2.44 -57.49
N LEU A 7 -10.27 -3.63 -57.71
CA LEU A 7 -10.44 -4.65 -56.67
C LEU A 7 -9.10 -5.07 -56.05
N ALA A 8 -8.09 -5.35 -56.88
CA ALA A 8 -6.75 -5.72 -56.40
C ALA A 8 -6.11 -4.61 -55.54
N ARG A 9 -6.29 -3.34 -55.90
CA ARG A 9 -5.80 -2.20 -55.11
C ARG A 9 -6.50 -2.10 -53.76
N TYR A 10 -7.82 -2.33 -53.69
CA TYR A 10 -8.54 -2.35 -52.42
C TYR A 10 -8.08 -3.49 -51.51
N VAL A 11 -7.88 -4.70 -52.07
CA VAL A 11 -7.37 -5.84 -51.30
C VAL A 11 -5.97 -5.56 -50.75
N LEU A 12 -5.06 -5.03 -51.58
CA LEU A 12 -3.71 -4.67 -51.14
C LEU A 12 -3.74 -3.61 -50.04
N HIS A 13 -4.59 -2.59 -50.20
CA HIS A 13 -4.72 -1.52 -49.21
C HIS A 13 -5.29 -2.03 -47.88
N GLY A 14 -6.33 -2.87 -47.92
CA GLY A 14 -6.87 -3.53 -46.72
C GLY A 14 -5.84 -4.43 -46.04
N LEU A 15 -5.03 -5.16 -46.81
CA LEU A 15 -3.94 -5.99 -46.30
C LEU A 15 -2.90 -5.13 -45.57
N MET A 16 -2.48 -4.00 -46.17
CA MET A 16 -1.53 -3.08 -45.53
C MET A 16 -2.06 -2.52 -44.21
N TYR A 17 -3.33 -2.11 -44.14
CA TYR A 17 -3.92 -1.65 -42.89
C TYR A 17 -4.07 -2.75 -41.85
N THR A 18 -4.37 -3.98 -42.27
CA THR A 18 -4.46 -5.13 -41.36
C THR A 18 -3.11 -5.43 -40.74
N LEU A 19 -2.04 -5.45 -41.54
CA LEU A 19 -0.68 -5.64 -41.05
C LEU A 19 -0.23 -4.49 -40.14
N LEU A 20 -0.50 -3.24 -40.54
CA LEU A 20 -0.20 -2.06 -39.72
C LEU A 20 -0.92 -2.13 -38.37
N GLY A 21 -2.22 -2.45 -38.37
CA GLY A 21 -3.02 -2.61 -37.17
C GLY A 21 -2.50 -3.74 -36.27
N PHE A 22 -2.07 -4.85 -36.85
CA PHE A 22 -1.45 -5.96 -36.11
C PHE A 22 -0.17 -5.52 -35.37
N PHE A 23 0.77 -4.85 -36.06
CA PHE A 23 2.00 -4.37 -35.43
C PHE A 23 1.74 -3.28 -34.38
N LEU A 24 0.83 -2.34 -34.68
CA LEU A 24 0.40 -1.32 -33.70
C LEU A 24 -0.23 -1.97 -32.47
N GLY A 25 -1.05 -3.02 -32.66
CA GLY A 25 -1.63 -3.78 -31.56
C GLY A 25 -0.58 -4.41 -30.65
N ILE A 26 0.47 -5.00 -31.23
CA ILE A 26 1.59 -5.57 -30.45
C ILE A 26 2.31 -4.46 -29.67
N ILE A 27 2.63 -3.35 -30.32
CA ILE A 27 3.31 -2.21 -29.68
C ILE A 27 2.47 -1.68 -28.51
N LEU A 28 1.18 -1.46 -28.72
CA LEU A 28 0.26 -0.98 -27.69
C LEU A 28 0.12 -1.98 -26.54
N ALA A 29 0.08 -3.29 -26.82
CA ALA A 29 0.03 -4.31 -25.79
C ALA A 29 1.29 -4.28 -24.91
N ILE A 30 2.47 -4.19 -25.52
CA ILE A 30 3.75 -4.08 -24.80
C ILE A 30 3.79 -2.78 -23.97
N MET A 31 3.43 -1.64 -24.56
CA MET A 31 3.36 -0.36 -23.84
C MET A 31 2.42 -0.43 -22.65
N THR A 32 1.25 -1.06 -22.81
CA THR A 32 0.27 -1.23 -21.73
C THR A 32 0.87 -2.03 -20.59
N VAL A 33 1.52 -3.16 -20.87
CA VAL A 33 2.16 -3.98 -19.83
C VAL A 33 3.22 -3.17 -19.06
N ILE A 34 4.08 -2.43 -19.77
CA ILE A 34 5.13 -1.61 -19.14
C ILE A 34 4.50 -0.52 -18.26
N LEU A 35 3.53 0.22 -18.78
CA LEU A 35 2.87 1.30 -18.05
C LEU A 35 2.11 0.78 -16.83
N THR A 36 1.46 -0.38 -16.93
CA THR A 36 0.78 -1.01 -15.79
C THR A 36 1.77 -1.43 -14.71
N LEU A 37 2.90 -2.05 -15.07
CA LEU A 37 3.93 -2.44 -14.11
C LEU A 37 4.54 -1.22 -13.39
N CYS A 38 4.89 -0.17 -14.15
CA CYS A 38 5.40 1.06 -13.58
C CYS A 38 4.36 1.76 -12.68
N GLY A 39 3.12 1.85 -13.15
CA GLY A 39 2.02 2.47 -12.41
C GLY A 39 1.70 1.73 -11.12
N TRP A 40 1.67 0.40 -11.14
CA TRP A 40 1.47 -0.42 -9.94
C TRP A 40 2.59 -0.22 -8.92
N PHE A 41 3.85 -0.23 -9.36
CA PHE A 41 4.99 -0.04 -8.46
C PHE A 41 4.98 1.34 -7.80
N ILE A 42 4.78 2.41 -8.59
CA ILE A 42 4.69 3.78 -8.06
C ILE A 42 3.49 3.92 -7.12
N GLY A 43 2.33 3.40 -7.52
CA GLY A 43 1.11 3.41 -6.70
C GLY A 43 1.32 2.71 -5.36
N LEU A 44 2.00 1.56 -5.36
CA LEU A 44 2.33 0.82 -4.14
C LEU A 44 3.23 1.64 -3.21
N MET A 45 4.28 2.29 -3.74
CA MET A 45 5.16 3.13 -2.93
C MET A 45 4.41 4.30 -2.28
N ILE A 46 3.57 4.98 -3.06
CA ILE A 46 2.75 6.10 -2.56
C ILE A 46 1.77 5.60 -1.48
N ALA A 47 1.10 4.45 -1.72
CA ALA A 47 0.18 3.87 -0.75
C ALA A 47 0.86 3.53 0.58
N ILE A 48 2.06 2.95 0.55
CA ILE A 48 2.85 2.66 1.76
C ILE A 48 3.14 3.95 2.53
N VAL A 49 3.60 5.00 1.85
CA VAL A 49 3.91 6.28 2.51
C VAL A 49 2.66 6.88 3.16
N ILE A 50 1.52 6.88 2.46
CA ILE A 50 0.25 7.39 2.98
C ILE A 50 -0.21 6.59 4.20
N ILE A 51 -0.14 5.25 4.15
CA ILE A 51 -0.52 4.38 5.27
C ILE A 51 0.35 4.65 6.49
N VAL A 52 1.67 4.72 6.30
CA VAL A 52 2.63 5.00 7.38
C VAL A 52 2.34 6.36 8.03
N LEU A 53 2.16 7.41 7.23
CA LEU A 53 1.81 8.73 7.75
C LEU A 53 0.47 8.72 8.48
N SER A 54 -0.56 8.08 7.91
CA SER A 54 -1.90 8.02 8.50
C SER A 54 -1.89 7.33 9.85
N ILE A 55 -1.18 6.21 9.96
CA ILE A 55 -1.02 5.47 11.22
C ILE A 55 -0.23 6.29 12.24
N GLY A 56 0.85 6.95 11.82
CA GLY A 56 1.62 7.84 12.69
C GLY A 56 0.77 8.99 13.24
N TYR A 57 0.05 9.70 12.38
CA TYR A 57 -0.86 10.78 12.78
C TYR A 57 -1.96 10.29 13.70
N LEU A 58 -2.59 9.17 13.36
CA LEU A 58 -3.66 8.60 14.17
C LEU A 58 -3.16 8.22 15.55
N ASN A 59 -2.00 7.56 15.65
CA ASN A 59 -1.43 7.20 16.94
C ASN A 59 -1.11 8.44 17.77
N THR A 60 -0.44 9.44 17.18
CA THR A 60 -0.15 10.70 17.87
C THR A 60 -1.42 11.41 18.34
N PHE A 61 -2.48 11.41 17.52
CA PHE A 61 -3.76 12.01 17.87
C PHE A 61 -4.45 11.27 19.02
N VAL A 62 -4.53 9.93 18.94
CA VAL A 62 -5.13 9.09 19.98
C VAL A 62 -4.36 9.22 21.29
N ASP A 63 -3.03 9.24 21.22
CA ASP A 63 -2.17 9.37 22.38
C ASP A 63 -2.38 10.71 23.09
N ARG A 64 -2.41 11.82 22.33
CA ARG A 64 -2.76 13.13 22.87
C ARG A 64 -4.17 13.15 23.47
N TRP A 65 -5.13 12.50 22.84
CA TRP A 65 -6.52 12.53 23.31
C TRP A 65 -6.74 11.71 24.59
N ILE A 66 -6.13 10.53 24.68
CA ILE A 66 -6.32 9.62 25.80
C ILE A 66 -5.37 9.93 26.95
N TRP A 67 -4.09 10.21 26.64
CA TRP A 67 -3.01 10.34 27.62
C TRP A 67 -2.56 11.79 27.85
N ASN A 68 -3.05 12.75 27.07
CA ASN A 68 -2.66 14.17 27.13
C ASN A 68 -1.15 14.40 26.88
N ASP A 69 -0.52 13.53 26.11
CA ASP A 69 0.89 13.67 25.74
C ASP A 69 1.07 14.64 24.57
N ASP A 70 1.96 15.63 24.75
CA ASP A 70 2.31 16.61 23.71
C ASP A 70 3.43 16.09 22.81
N LEU A 71 3.03 15.29 21.83
CA LEU A 71 3.93 14.75 20.81
C LEU A 71 4.17 15.76 19.68
N GLN A 72 5.39 15.75 19.13
CA GLN A 72 5.74 16.58 17.98
C GLN A 72 5.03 16.12 16.69
N VAL A 73 4.62 17.08 15.86
CA VAL A 73 3.79 16.85 14.67
C VAL A 73 4.56 17.15 13.36
N ASN A 74 5.90 17.05 13.38
CA ASN A 74 6.70 17.17 12.17
C ASN A 74 6.43 15.97 11.25
N LEU A 75 6.23 16.20 9.94
CA LEU A 75 5.97 15.17 8.94
C LEU A 75 6.99 14.00 8.99
N ALA A 76 8.29 14.31 9.11
CA ALA A 76 9.33 13.28 9.16
C ALA A 76 9.25 12.45 10.45
N ALA A 77 8.96 13.11 11.59
CA ALA A 77 8.78 12.44 12.87
C ALA A 77 7.53 11.55 12.84
N VAL A 78 6.42 12.04 12.29
CA VAL A 78 5.17 11.29 12.13
C VAL A 78 5.36 10.08 11.22
N PHE A 79 6.10 10.22 10.11
CA PHE A 79 6.42 9.10 9.23
C PHE A 79 7.22 8.03 9.95
N LEU A 80 8.32 8.40 10.63
CA LEU A 80 9.17 7.44 11.33
C LEU A 80 8.42 6.79 12.50
N HIS A 81 7.62 7.56 13.22
CA HIS A 81 6.74 7.08 14.29
C HIS A 81 5.75 6.03 13.78
N GLY A 82 5.03 6.35 12.69
CA GLY A 82 4.12 5.41 12.05
C GLY A 82 4.82 4.15 11.55
N LEU A 83 6.03 4.28 11.00
CA LEU A 83 6.81 3.14 10.49
C LEU A 83 7.21 2.20 11.63
N VAL A 84 7.74 2.74 12.72
CA VAL A 84 8.11 1.95 13.90
C VAL A 84 6.88 1.30 14.51
N LEU A 85 5.76 2.03 14.62
CA LEU A 85 4.53 1.48 15.14
C LEU A 85 4.03 0.30 14.30
N ILE A 86 4.05 0.41 12.98
CA ILE A 86 3.66 -0.70 12.08
C ILE A 86 4.56 -1.92 12.30
N ILE A 87 5.88 -1.73 12.40
CA ILE A 87 6.81 -2.83 12.64
C ILE A 87 6.52 -3.51 13.98
N VAL A 88 6.35 -2.73 15.05
CA VAL A 88 6.06 -3.26 16.40
C VAL A 88 4.74 -4.03 16.42
N LEU A 89 3.68 -3.47 15.83
CA LEU A 89 2.38 -4.13 15.77
C LEU A 89 2.42 -5.39 14.89
N LEU A 90 3.10 -5.36 13.74
CA LEU A 90 3.26 -6.55 12.88
C LEU A 90 3.97 -7.68 13.62
N LEU A 91 5.06 -7.38 14.34
CA LEU A 91 5.79 -8.37 15.13
C LEU A 91 4.93 -8.92 16.27
N ALA A 92 4.20 -8.05 16.96
CA ALA A 92 3.29 -8.45 18.04
C ALA A 92 2.14 -9.33 17.54
N SER A 93 1.67 -9.11 16.31
CA SER A 93 0.59 -9.88 15.68
C SER A 93 1.02 -11.25 15.13
N ILE A 94 2.31 -11.60 15.10
CA ILE A 94 2.76 -12.91 14.59
C ILE A 94 2.06 -14.09 15.29
N PRO A 95 1.99 -14.16 16.64
CA PRO A 95 1.29 -15.26 17.31
C PRO A 95 -0.21 -15.25 17.03
N GLN A 96 -0.83 -14.08 16.90
CA GLN A 96 -2.24 -13.94 16.51
C GLN A 96 -2.48 -14.59 15.14
N PHE A 97 -1.66 -14.24 14.13
CA PHE A 97 -1.78 -14.78 12.78
C PHE A 97 -1.60 -16.30 12.74
N ILE A 98 -0.65 -16.84 13.52
CA ILE A 98 -0.44 -18.29 13.61
C ILE A 98 -1.69 -18.99 14.16
N LEU A 99 -2.30 -18.45 15.22
CA LEU A 99 -3.48 -19.03 15.86
C LEU A 99 -4.72 -18.92 14.97
N GLU A 100 -4.95 -17.77 14.35
CA GLU A 100 -6.07 -17.58 13.40
C GLU A 100 -5.95 -18.53 12.21
N TRP A 101 -4.75 -18.66 11.64
CA TRP A 101 -4.50 -19.57 10.52
C TRP A 101 -4.67 -21.05 10.90
N SER A 102 -4.31 -21.43 12.13
CA SER A 102 -4.34 -22.84 12.57
C SER A 102 -5.74 -23.30 12.99
N LEU A 103 -6.54 -22.42 13.60
CA LEU A 103 -7.82 -22.80 14.20
C LEU A 103 -9.04 -22.34 13.39
N ASP A 104 -8.92 -21.23 12.64
CA ASP A 104 -9.94 -20.68 11.72
C ASP A 104 -11.40 -20.77 12.22
N THR A 105 -11.67 -20.30 13.44
CA THR A 105 -13.04 -20.19 13.97
C THR A 105 -13.34 -18.78 14.46
N VAL A 106 -14.59 -18.35 14.31
CA VAL A 106 -15.08 -17.06 14.79
C VAL A 106 -14.85 -16.88 16.30
N ALA A 107 -14.99 -17.96 17.08
CA ALA A 107 -14.72 -17.94 18.51
C ALA A 107 -13.26 -17.58 18.82
N VAL A 108 -12.30 -18.13 18.06
CA VAL A 108 -10.87 -17.82 18.22
C VAL A 108 -10.60 -16.36 17.86
N SER A 109 -11.17 -15.84 16.76
CA SER A 109 -11.02 -14.42 16.40
C SER A 109 -11.54 -13.48 17.50
N ILE A 110 -12.70 -13.79 18.11
CA ILE A 110 -13.25 -12.99 19.21
C ILE A 110 -12.33 -13.03 20.44
N VAL A 111 -11.86 -14.21 20.83
CA VAL A 111 -10.97 -14.36 22.00
C VAL A 111 -9.64 -13.63 21.76
N LEU A 112 -9.04 -13.81 20.58
CA LEU A 112 -7.80 -13.12 20.22
C LEU A 112 -7.98 -11.62 20.18
N PHE A 113 -9.09 -11.11 19.62
CA PHE A 113 -9.40 -9.68 19.64
C PHE A 113 -9.42 -9.12 21.07
N LEU A 114 -10.09 -9.80 22.02
CA LEU A 114 -10.15 -9.35 23.41
C LEU A 114 -8.77 -9.35 24.11
N ILE A 115 -7.92 -10.32 23.80
CA ILE A 115 -6.55 -10.41 24.36
C ILE A 115 -5.64 -9.34 23.75
N TYR A 116 -5.73 -9.13 22.44
CA TYR A 116 -4.84 -8.23 21.71
C TYR A 116 -5.23 -6.75 21.84
N LEU A 117 -6.48 -6.45 22.20
CA LEU A 117 -6.92 -5.06 22.44
C LEU A 117 -6.04 -4.30 23.45
N PRO A 118 -5.81 -4.80 24.69
CA PRO A 118 -4.90 -4.13 25.63
C PRO A 118 -3.43 -4.19 25.19
N ILE A 119 -2.99 -5.27 24.53
CA ILE A 119 -1.61 -5.41 24.05
C ILE A 119 -1.30 -4.33 23.00
N ASN A 120 -2.17 -4.18 22.00
CA ASN A 120 -2.02 -3.19 20.95
C ASN A 120 -2.08 -1.77 21.51
N GLY A 121 -2.98 -1.50 22.46
CA GLY A 121 -3.04 -0.21 23.16
C GLY A 121 -1.76 0.10 23.93
N PHE A 122 -1.22 -0.87 24.66
CA PHE A 122 0.05 -0.72 25.38
C PHE A 122 1.22 -0.46 24.42
N LEU A 123 1.35 -1.23 23.35
CA LEU A 123 2.43 -1.07 22.38
C LEU A 123 2.35 0.29 21.67
N ALA A 124 1.15 0.72 21.28
CA ALA A 124 0.92 2.00 20.62
C ALA A 124 1.36 3.18 21.50
N HIS A 125 0.98 3.17 22.77
CA HIS A 125 1.40 4.17 23.76
C HIS A 125 2.89 4.07 24.08
N TRP A 126 3.43 2.86 24.23
CA TRP A 126 4.85 2.63 24.48
C TRP A 126 5.72 3.22 23.35
N VAL A 127 5.34 3.01 22.09
CA VAL A 127 6.06 3.61 20.94
C VAL A 127 6.00 5.14 21.03
N ALA A 128 4.83 5.73 21.33
CA ALA A 128 4.66 7.17 21.47
C ALA A 128 5.58 7.77 22.56
N GLN A 129 5.60 7.17 23.75
CA GLN A 129 6.46 7.63 24.84
C GLN A 129 7.96 7.53 24.51
N ASN A 130 8.38 6.44 23.85
CA ASN A 130 9.80 6.29 23.49
C ASN A 130 10.22 7.29 22.42
N PHE A 131 9.32 7.65 21.50
CA PHE A 131 9.56 8.75 20.55
C PHE A 131 9.64 10.11 21.25
N ALA A 132 8.75 10.38 22.21
CA ALA A 132 8.75 11.62 22.99
C ALA A 132 10.05 11.79 23.80
N ARG A 133 10.49 10.71 24.48
CA ARG A 133 11.70 10.70 25.33
C ARG A 133 12.99 10.67 24.53
N GLY A 134 12.96 10.15 23.30
CA GLY A 134 14.14 9.88 22.48
C GLY A 134 14.97 11.11 22.12
N GLY A 135 14.41 12.33 22.16
CA GLY A 135 15.11 13.63 22.11
C GLY A 135 15.99 13.95 20.89
N ALA A 136 16.40 12.95 20.10
CA ALA A 136 17.28 13.08 18.94
C ALA A 136 16.56 13.61 17.70
N TRP A 137 15.23 13.51 17.69
CA TRP A 137 14.37 14.04 16.63
C TRP A 137 13.62 15.30 17.07
N ALA A 138 13.85 15.75 18.30
CA ALA A 138 13.16 16.86 18.94
C ALA A 138 13.85 18.23 18.73
N ARG A 139 14.88 18.30 17.89
CA ARG A 139 15.58 19.52 17.48
C ARG A 139 15.43 19.78 16.00
#